data_AF-A0A536BD98-F1
#
_entry.id   AF-A0A536BD98-F1
#
_cell.length_a   1.000
_cell.length_b   1.000
_cell.length_c   1.000
_cell.angle_alpha   90.00
_cell.angle_beta   90.00
_cell.angle_gamma   90.00
#
_symmetry.space_group_name_H-M   'P 1'
#
loop_
_entity.id
_entity.type
_entity.pdbx_description
1 polymer ?
#
loop_
_entity_poly.entity_id
_entity_poly.type
_entity_poly.pdbx_seq_one_letter_code
_entity_poly.pdbx_strand_id
1 'polypeptide(L)' 'PQSTVLFNAGNGPLSITSVSLTGADFVMVGNCGRTLAAGASCTITVRFLPQAIGARSGVVTITDNVGTQRITLSGVGT' A
#
# COMPACT_ATOMS: atom_id res chain seq x y z
N PRO A 1 7.65 -1.96 10.88
CA PRO A 1 6.84 -1.29 9.83
C PRO A 1 7.24 -1.86 8.48
N GLN A 2 6.28 -2.14 7.59
CA GLN A 2 6.55 -2.62 6.24
C GLN A 2 6.41 -1.44 5.27
N SER A 3 7.41 -1.25 4.42
CA SER A 3 7.40 -0.22 3.38
C SER A 3 7.53 -0.89 2.02
N THR A 4 6.71 -0.46 1.07
CA THR A 4 6.75 -0.90 -0.32
C THR A 4 6.83 0.30 -1.24
N VAL A 5 7.51 0.15 -2.37
CA VAL A 5 7.72 1.24 -3.32
C VAL A 5 6.82 1.03 -4.53
N LEU A 6 6.00 2.04 -4.83
CA LEU A 6 5.28 2.16 -6.08
C LEU A 6 6.12 3.02 -7.03
N PHE A 7 6.51 2.44 -8.17
CA PHE A 7 7.28 3.12 -9.20
C PHE A 7 6.41 3.33 -10.44
N ASN A 8 6.32 4.57 -10.92
CA ASN A 8 5.69 4.85 -12.20
C ASN A 8 6.70 4.66 -13.34
N ALA A 9 6.69 3.47 -13.95
CA ALA A 9 7.53 3.14 -15.10
C ALA A 9 6.98 3.66 -16.44
N GLY A 10 5.86 4.37 -16.45
CA GLY A 10 5.25 4.92 -17.65
C GLY A 10 5.84 6.26 -18.07
N ASN A 11 5.42 6.72 -19.25
CA ASN A 11 5.84 7.99 -19.84
C ASN A 11 4.92 9.18 -19.50
N GLY A 12 3.88 8.95 -18.69
CA GLY A 12 2.90 9.95 -18.28
C GLY A 12 2.57 9.86 -16.79
N PRO A 13 1.81 10.82 -16.23
CA PRO A 13 1.45 10.80 -14.82
C PRO A 13 0.51 9.62 -14.53
N LEU A 14 0.83 8.85 -13.49
CA LEU A 14 -0.04 7.82 -12.95
C LEU A 14 -1.09 8.49 -12.06
N SER A 15 -2.37 8.34 -12.40
CA SER A 15 -3.49 8.90 -11.66
C SER A 15 -4.06 7.85 -10.73
N ILE A 16 -3.80 8.01 -9.42
CA ILE A 16 -4.23 7.09 -8.38
C ILE A 16 -5.64 7.48 -7.93
N THR A 17 -6.59 6.60 -8.22
CA THR A 17 -8.00 6.76 -7.90
C THR A 17 -8.26 6.46 -6.43
N SER A 18 -7.67 5.38 -5.92
CA SER A 18 -7.83 4.98 -4.52
C SER A 18 -6.64 4.19 -4.00
N VAL A 19 -6.39 4.34 -2.70
CA VAL A 19 -5.48 3.48 -1.94
C VAL A 19 -6.26 3.03 -0.71
N SER A 20 -6.49 1.72 -0.57
CA SER A 20 -7.22 1.14 0.55
C SER A 20 -6.40 0.07 1.24
N LEU A 21 -6.67 -0.14 2.53
CA LEU A 21 -6.04 -1.17 3.35
C LEU A 21 -7.13 -2.00 4.03
N THR A 22 -6.99 -3.33 3.95
CA THR A 22 -7.78 -4.29 4.73
C THR A 22 -6.90 -4.97 5.79
N GLY A 23 -7.53 -5.48 6.84
CA GLY A 23 -6.88 -6.09 8.00
C GLY A 23 -6.80 -5.12 9.18
N ALA A 24 -7.55 -5.40 10.25
CA ALA A 24 -7.71 -4.50 11.39
C ALA A 24 -6.41 -4.23 12.16
N ASP A 25 -5.47 -5.16 12.10
CA ASP A 25 -4.16 -5.07 12.74
C ASP A 25 -3.15 -4.26 11.92
N PHE A 26 -3.54 -3.72 10.76
CA PHE A 26 -2.65 -2.95 9.88
C PHE A 26 -3.14 -1.52 9.76
N VAL A 27 -2.23 -0.55 9.91
CA VAL A 27 -2.51 0.88 9.79
C VAL A 27 -1.62 1.49 8.71
N MET A 28 -2.24 2.11 7.72
CA MET A 28 -1.52 2.85 6.69
C MET A 28 -1.02 4.18 7.26
N VAL A 29 0.29 4.38 7.24
CA VAL A 29 0.93 5.60 7.77
C VAL A 29 1.47 6.52 6.66
N GLY A 30 1.60 6.01 5.43
CA GLY A 30 1.98 6.81 4.27
C GLY A 30 1.55 6.13 2.96
N ASN A 31 1.16 6.93 1.97
CA ASN A 31 0.75 6.47 0.64
C ASN A 31 1.11 7.49 -0.46
N CYS A 32 0.70 7.19 -1.69
CA CYS A 32 1.15 7.89 -2.89
C CYS A 32 0.31 9.06 -3.37
N GLY A 33 -0.50 9.65 -2.49
CA GLY A 33 -1.38 10.75 -2.87
C GLY A 33 -2.28 10.37 -4.04
N ARG A 34 -2.61 11.34 -4.90
CA ARG A 34 -3.51 11.14 -6.05
C ARG A 34 -2.79 11.01 -7.39
N THR A 35 -1.54 11.45 -7.48
CA THR A 35 -0.79 11.44 -8.74
C THR A 35 0.69 11.15 -8.49
N LEU A 36 1.29 10.36 -9.38
CA LEU A 36 2.72 10.06 -9.37
C LEU A 36 3.30 10.37 -10.76
N ALA A 37 4.24 11.30 -10.84
CA ALA A 37 4.84 11.71 -12.11
C ALA A 37 5.57 10.53 -12.80
N ALA A 38 5.77 10.63 -14.12
CA ALA A 38 6.54 9.65 -14.89
C ALA A 38 7.97 9.51 -14.32
N GLY A 39 8.44 8.28 -14.13
CA GLY A 39 9.74 7.98 -13.55
C GLY A 39 9.87 8.30 -12.05
N ALA A 40 8.81 8.76 -11.39
CA ALA A 40 8.82 9.01 -9.96
C ALA A 40 8.48 7.74 -9.16
N SER A 41 8.99 7.70 -7.93
CA SER A 41 8.67 6.66 -6.95
C SER A 41 7.96 7.26 -5.76
N CYS A 42 7.09 6.47 -5.16
CA CYS A 42 6.47 6.77 -3.89
C CYS A 42 6.59 5.57 -2.94
N THR A 43 6.71 5.85 -1.64
CA THR A 43 6.72 4.81 -0.61
C THR A 43 5.37 4.70 0.07
N ILE A 44 4.78 3.52 0.03
CA ILE A 44 3.63 3.14 0.85
C ILE A 44 4.16 2.50 2.13
N THR A 45 3.74 3.01 3.27
CA THR A 45 4.19 2.50 4.57
C THR A 45 2.99 2.04 5.39
N VAL A 46 3.08 0.81 5.88
CA VAL A 46 2.07 0.18 6.72
C VAL A 46 2.72 -0.26 8.03
N ARG A 47 2.04 0.03 9.14
CA ARG A 47 2.42 -0.39 10.48
C ARG A 47 1.54 -1.55 10.92
N PHE A 48 2.15 -2.61 11.41
CA PHE A 48 1.46 -3.73 12.05
C PHE A 48 1.29 -3.43 13.54
N LEU A 49 0.05 -3.51 14.02
CA LEU A 49 -0.43 -3.25 15.38
C LEU A 49 -1.37 -4.40 15.78
N PRO A 50 -0.84 -5.58 16.14
CA PRO A 50 -1.66 -6.74 16.48
C PRO A 50 -2.56 -6.46 17.67
N GLN A 51 -3.85 -6.73 17.53
CA GLN A 51 -4.85 -6.65 18.61
C GLN A 51 -5.00 -7.97 19.37
N ALA A 52 -4.52 -9.07 18.80
CA ALA A 52 -4.45 -10.35 19.49
C ALA A 52 -3.26 -11.19 18.99
N ILE A 53 -2.93 -12.22 19.76
CA ILE A 53 -1.89 -13.18 19.43
C ILE A 53 -2.32 -14.03 18.22
N GLY A 54 -1.36 -14.35 17.36
CA GLY A 54 -1.54 -15.24 16.21
C GLY A 54 -1.34 -14.57 14.86
N ALA A 55 -1.49 -15.36 13.79
CA ALA A 55 -1.30 -14.89 12.43
C ALA A 55 -2.40 -13.91 12.00
N ARG A 56 -1.98 -12.83 11.35
CA ARG A 56 -2.82 -11.77 10.80
C ARG A 56 -2.43 -11.51 9.35
N SER A 57 -3.44 -11.21 8.53
CA SER A 57 -3.26 -10.85 7.14
C SER A 57 -4.00 -9.57 6.81
N GLY A 58 -3.47 -8.84 5.84
CA GLY A 58 -4.05 -7.61 5.32
C GLY A 58 -3.72 -7.45 3.86
N VAL A 59 -4.42 -6.54 3.17
CA VAL A 59 -4.14 -6.26 1.76
C VAL A 59 -4.20 -4.76 1.53
N VAL A 60 -3.14 -4.19 0.97
CA VAL A 60 -3.19 -2.86 0.37
C VAL A 60 -3.65 -3.01 -1.07
N THR A 61 -4.70 -2.29 -1.45
CA THR A 61 -5.17 -2.20 -2.84
C THR A 61 -4.96 -0.79 -3.34
N ILE A 62 -4.28 -0.66 -4.48
CA ILE A 62 -4.05 0.60 -5.18
C ILE A 62 -4.79 0.47 -6.49
N THR A 63 -5.67 1.42 -6.79
CA THR A 63 -6.35 1.50 -8.09
C THR A 63 -5.93 2.80 -8.74
N ASP A 64 -5.38 2.70 -9.94
CA ASP A 64 -4.97 3.81 -10.77
C ASP A 64 -5.61 3.73 -12.17
N ASN A 65 -5.22 4.63 -13.07
CA ASN A 65 -5.73 4.69 -14.43
C ASN A 65 -5.17 3.61 -15.38
N VAL A 66 -4.23 2.78 -14.91
CA VAL A 66 -3.61 1.69 -15.67
C VAL A 66 -4.15 0.34 -15.19
N GLY A 67 -4.49 0.21 -13.91
CA GLY A 67 -5.08 -0.99 -13.36
C GLY A 67 -5.19 -0.96 -11.83
N THR A 68 -5.16 -2.16 -11.24
CA THR A 68 -5.22 -2.33 -9.79
C THR A 68 -4.08 -3.22 -9.33
N GLN A 69 -3.26 -2.69 -8.42
CA GLN A 69 -2.15 -3.40 -7.79
C GLN A 69 -2.54 -3.79 -6.36
N ARG A 70 -2.15 -4.99 -5.94
CA ARG A 70 -2.40 -5.49 -4.59
C ARG A 70 -1.11 -5.91 -3.93
N ILE A 71 -0.98 -5.55 -2.66
CA ILE A 71 0.16 -5.92 -1.82
C ILE A 71 -0.42 -6.69 -0.63
N THR A 72 -0.07 -7.97 -0.54
CA THR A 72 -0.43 -8.80 0.60
C THR A 72 0.50 -8.50 1.78
N LEU A 73 -0.09 -8.42 2.96
CA LEU A 73 0.60 -8.21 4.22
C LEU A 73 0.40 -9.43 5.11
N SER A 74 1.44 -9.79 5.84
CA SER A 74 1.38 -10.83 6.87
C SER A 74 2.11 -10.35 8.11
N GLY A 75 1.59 -10.74 9.27
CA GLY A 75 2.19 -10.46 10.57
C GLY A 75 1.76 -11.51 11.58
N VAL A 76 2.52 -11.68 12.65
CA VAL A 76 2.17 -12.54 13.77
C VAL A 76 2.16 -11.67 15.03
N GLY A 77 0.99 -11.57 15.66
CA GLY A 77 0.88 -10.95 16.97
C GLY A 77 1.50 -11.86 18.02
N THR A 78 2.38 -11.31 18.84
CA THR A 78 3.03 -11.96 19.98
C THR A 78 2.76 -11.19 21.25
#